data_AF-A0A4R5B2Q6-F1
#
_entry.id   AF-A0A4R5B2Q6-F1
#
_cell.length_a   1.000
_cell.length_b   1.000
_cell.length_c   1.000
_cell.angle_alpha   90.00
_cell.angle_beta   90.00
_cell.angle_gamma   90.00
#
_symmetry.space_group_name_H-M   'P 1'
#
loop_
_entity.id
_entity.type
_entity.pdbx_description
1 polymer ?
#
loop_
_entity_poly.entity_id
_entity_poly.type
_entity_poly.pdbx_seq_one_letter_code
_entity_poly.pdbx_strand_id
1 'polypeptide(L)'
;MKHNWRMFEIILSGIQICIGLLILFFVYLTCNQYYTFLWENPLMDHQSIVQMAVRKNIALIILSLIAISSAILLIKNLSKGWVTSVITWIMLTTTLIINSYRLNQSNPGELDFISIFILGIITVVFIAIVFALNNIEFKRKYSPTIKNWIFIAISIIVLTALKFL
;
A
#
# COMPACT_ATOMS: atom_id res chain seq x y z
N MET A 1 -13.52 -19.44 -20.60
CA MET A 1 -13.69 -18.63 -19.37
C MET A 1 -12.39 -18.46 -18.55
N LYS A 2 -11.48 -19.45 -18.44
CA LYS A 2 -10.12 -19.30 -17.84
C LYS A 2 -9.31 -18.05 -18.27
N HIS A 3 -9.57 -17.50 -19.46
CA HIS A 3 -8.84 -16.33 -19.98
C HIS A 3 -9.18 -15.03 -19.24
N ASN A 4 -10.42 -14.88 -18.77
CA ASN A 4 -10.92 -13.64 -18.17
C ASN A 4 -10.27 -13.40 -16.81
N TRP A 5 -10.15 -14.43 -15.98
CA TRP A 5 -9.48 -14.33 -14.68
C TRP A 5 -7.99 -14.02 -14.81
N ARG A 6 -7.33 -14.63 -15.80
CA ARG A 6 -5.91 -14.39 -16.04
C ARG A 6 -5.66 -12.94 -16.49
N MET A 7 -6.54 -12.40 -17.32
CA MET A 7 -6.49 -11.02 -17.75
C MET A 7 -6.71 -10.06 -16.57
N PHE A 8 -7.67 -10.36 -15.69
CA PHE A 8 -7.89 -9.61 -14.45
C PHE A 8 -6.63 -9.55 -13.57
N GLU A 9 -5.94 -10.68 -13.37
CA GLU A 9 -4.69 -10.71 -12.59
C GLU A 9 -3.60 -9.84 -13.21
N ILE A 10 -3.47 -9.84 -14.53
CA ILE A 10 -2.47 -9.02 -15.24
C ILE A 10 -2.80 -7.53 -15.06
N ILE A 11 -4.08 -7.15 -15.22
CA ILE A 11 -4.54 -5.76 -15.01
C ILE A 11 -4.26 -5.33 -13.57
N LEU A 12 -4.66 -6.16 -12.59
CA LEU A 12 -4.42 -5.90 -11.17
C LEU A 12 -2.92 -5.75 -10.87
N SER A 13 -2.08 -6.61 -11.47
CA SER A 13 -0.63 -6.55 -11.32
C SER A 13 -0.05 -5.26 -11.91
N GLY A 14 -0.54 -4.84 -13.08
CA GLY A 14 -0.14 -3.57 -13.70
C GLY A 14 -0.44 -2.38 -12.78
N ILE A 15 -1.66 -2.33 -12.24
CA ILE A 15 -2.06 -1.29 -11.29
C ILE A 15 -1.17 -1.32 -10.03
N GLN A 16 -0.91 -2.50 -9.46
CA GLN A 16 -0.04 -2.63 -8.28
C GLN A 16 1.40 -2.17 -8.54
N ILE A 17 1.97 -2.45 -9.72
CA ILE A 17 3.30 -1.96 -10.10
C ILE A 17 3.28 -0.43 -10.20
N CYS A 18 2.30 0.14 -10.89
CA CYS A 18 2.16 1.59 -11.01
C CYS A 18 2.04 2.27 -9.64
N ILE A 19 1.23 1.72 -8.73
CA ILE A 19 1.09 2.23 -7.36
C ILE A 19 2.41 2.09 -6.58
N GLY A 20 3.07 0.94 -6.67
CA GLY A 20 4.35 0.71 -5.99
C GLY A 20 5.42 1.71 -6.43
N LEU A 21 5.54 1.95 -7.73
CA LEU A 21 6.45 2.96 -8.29
C LEU A 21 6.06 4.38 -7.89
N LEU A 22 4.75 4.69 -7.86
CA LEU A 22 4.26 5.99 -7.41
C LEU A 22 4.61 6.25 -5.94
N ILE A 23 4.47 5.24 -5.06
CA ILE A 23 4.88 5.34 -3.66
C ILE A 23 6.38 5.63 -3.56
N LEU A 24 7.21 4.89 -4.31
CA LEU A 24 8.67 5.12 -4.33
C LEU A 24 9.02 6.52 -4.84
N PHE A 25 8.31 7.03 -5.83
CA PHE A 25 8.48 8.39 -6.33
C PHE A 25 8.18 9.43 -5.23
N PHE A 26 7.09 9.27 -4.48
CA PHE A 26 6.80 10.16 -3.34
C PHE A 26 7.82 10.04 -2.21
N VAL A 27 8.31 8.83 -1.90
CA VAL A 27 9.40 8.63 -0.93
C VAL A 27 10.67 9.34 -1.39
N TYR A 28 11.00 9.27 -2.69
CA TYR A 28 12.14 10.00 -3.24
C TYR A 28 11.98 11.52 -3.06
N LEU A 29 10.79 12.07 -3.35
CA LEU A 29 10.52 13.50 -3.16
C LEU A 29 10.67 13.92 -1.68
N THR A 30 10.13 13.15 -0.74
CA THR A 30 10.24 13.48 0.69
C THR A 30 11.69 13.39 1.16
N CYS A 31 12.44 12.36 0.75
CA CYS A 31 13.87 12.26 1.05
C CYS A 31 14.64 13.47 0.48
N ASN A 32 14.36 13.88 -0.76
CA ASN A 32 15.01 15.05 -1.35
C ASN A 32 14.74 16.33 -0.55
N GLN A 33 13.50 16.54 -0.09
CA GLN A 33 13.16 17.67 0.79
C GLN A 33 13.96 17.64 2.10
N TYR A 34 14.15 16.47 2.71
CA TYR A 34 14.98 16.33 3.91
C TYR A 34 16.44 16.68 3.65
N TYR A 35 17.01 16.25 2.52
CA TYR A 35 18.37 16.59 2.13
C TYR A 35 18.55 18.08 1.82
N THR A 36 17.61 18.68 1.10
CA THR A 36 17.63 20.12 0.84
C THR A 36 17.56 20.91 2.15
N PHE A 37 16.70 20.52 3.08
CA PHE A 37 16.61 21.16 4.40
C PHE A 37 17.93 21.08 5.19
N LEU A 38 18.59 19.91 5.18
CA LEU A 38 19.90 19.73 5.83
C LEU A 38 20.99 20.58 5.18
N TRP A 39 20.97 20.66 3.84
CA TRP A 39 21.92 21.48 3.09
C TRP A 39 21.79 22.98 3.42
N GLU A 40 20.55 23.46 3.55
CA GLU A 40 20.25 24.85 3.94
C GLU A 40 20.54 25.13 5.43
N ASN A 41 20.58 24.09 6.28
CA ASN A 41 20.75 24.21 7.73
C ASN A 41 21.89 23.31 8.26
N PRO A 42 23.16 23.62 7.94
CA PRO A 42 24.29 22.72 8.22
C PRO A 42 24.58 22.51 9.71
N LEU A 43 24.08 23.39 10.59
CA LEU A 43 24.24 23.30 12.04
C LEU A 43 23.21 22.37 12.71
N MET A 44 22.20 21.89 11.98
CA MET A 44 21.22 20.95 12.50
C MET A 44 21.84 19.56 12.71
N ASP A 45 21.31 18.83 13.68
CA ASP A 45 21.69 17.43 13.90
C ASP A 45 21.22 16.56 12.73
N HIS A 46 22.17 16.21 11.87
CA HIS A 46 21.91 15.39 10.68
C HIS A 46 21.39 14.01 11.06
N GLN A 47 21.84 13.45 12.19
CA GLN A 47 21.50 12.08 12.58
C GLN A 47 20.02 11.98 12.93
N SER A 48 19.49 12.88 13.75
CA SER A 48 18.06 12.87 14.11
C SER A 48 17.15 13.12 12.90
N ILE A 49 17.53 14.03 11.99
CA ILE A 49 16.75 14.32 10.78
C ILE A 49 16.71 13.12 9.84
N VAL A 50 17.85 12.45 9.61
CA VAL A 50 17.90 11.24 8.79
C VAL A 50 17.08 10.12 9.44
N GLN A 51 17.17 9.92 10.76
CA GLN A 51 16.36 8.93 11.47
C GLN A 51 14.86 9.23 11.34
N MET A 52 14.45 10.49 11.42
CA MET A 52 13.06 10.91 11.23
C MET A 52 12.57 10.65 9.80
N ALA A 53 13.40 10.95 8.80
CA ALA A 53 13.11 10.68 7.40
C ALA A 53 12.92 9.18 7.13
N VAL A 54 13.79 8.33 7.70
CA VAL A 54 13.68 6.88 7.60
C VAL A 54 12.40 6.38 8.26
N ARG A 55 12.10 6.76 9.51
CA ARG A 55 10.88 6.32 10.22
C ARG A 55 9.61 6.68 9.47
N LYS A 56 9.53 7.89 8.90
CA LYS A 56 8.36 8.34 8.14
C LYS A 56 8.15 7.56 6.84
N ASN A 57 9.23 7.10 6.20
CA ASN A 57 9.17 6.52 4.87
C ASN A 57 9.33 4.99 4.84
N ILE A 58 9.88 4.35 5.87
CA ILE A 58 10.23 2.91 5.84
C ILE A 58 9.01 2.00 5.60
N ALA A 59 7.88 2.32 6.23
CA ALA A 59 6.64 1.58 6.01
C ALA A 59 6.14 1.71 4.56
N LEU A 60 6.29 2.89 3.94
CA LEU A 60 5.93 3.14 2.54
C LEU A 60 6.87 2.41 1.59
N ILE A 61 8.17 2.40 1.88
CA ILE A 61 9.17 1.63 1.11
C ILE A 61 8.81 0.14 1.15
N ILE A 62 8.55 -0.42 2.33
CA ILE A 62 8.18 -1.84 2.46
C ILE A 62 6.87 -2.13 1.73
N LEU A 63 5.86 -1.27 1.86
CA LEU A 63 4.60 -1.41 1.14
C LEU A 63 4.80 -1.42 -0.38
N SER A 64 5.68 -0.54 -0.91
CA SER A 64 5.99 -0.50 -2.34
C SER A 64 6.67 -1.78 -2.83
N LEU A 65 7.58 -2.35 -2.03
CA LEU A 65 8.25 -3.60 -2.34
C LEU A 65 7.28 -4.78 -2.30
N ILE A 66 6.35 -4.80 -1.35
CA ILE A 66 5.26 -5.80 -1.28
C ILE A 66 4.34 -5.66 -2.50
N ALA A 67 3.98 -4.43 -2.92
CA ALA A 67 3.14 -4.19 -4.08
C ALA A 67 3.77 -4.75 -5.37
N ILE A 68 5.04 -4.39 -5.63
CA ILE A 68 5.77 -4.82 -6.83
C ILE A 68 6.01 -6.34 -6.81
N SER A 69 6.44 -6.89 -5.66
CA SER A 69 6.67 -8.33 -5.54
C SER A 69 5.37 -9.14 -5.70
N SER A 70 4.26 -8.66 -5.11
CA SER A 70 2.93 -9.25 -5.27
C SER A 70 2.50 -9.29 -6.73
N ALA A 71 2.66 -8.17 -7.45
CA ALA A 71 2.35 -8.08 -8.87
C ALA A 71 3.18 -9.04 -9.71
N ILE A 72 4.49 -9.15 -9.44
CA ILE A 72 5.37 -10.12 -10.12
C ILE A 72 4.90 -11.56 -9.86
N LEU A 73 4.51 -11.89 -8.62
CA LEU A 73 3.99 -13.22 -8.29
C LEU A 73 2.68 -13.53 -9.02
N LEU A 74 1.78 -12.55 -9.14
CA LEU A 74 0.54 -12.66 -9.90
C LEU A 74 0.82 -12.83 -11.41
N ILE A 75 1.72 -12.04 -11.99
CA ILE A 75 2.17 -12.20 -13.39
C ILE A 75 2.83 -13.57 -13.60
N LYS A 76 3.56 -14.10 -12.62
CA LYS A 76 4.13 -15.47 -12.69
C LYS A 76 3.12 -16.58 -12.38
N ASN A 77 1.84 -16.23 -12.16
CA ASN A 77 0.75 -17.16 -11.88
C ASN A 77 0.97 -17.98 -10.59
N LEU A 78 1.72 -17.44 -9.63
CA LEU A 78 2.06 -18.14 -8.39
C LEU A 78 0.94 -17.98 -7.35
N SER A 79 0.63 -19.08 -6.67
CA SER A 79 -0.48 -19.17 -5.69
C SER A 79 -0.31 -18.27 -4.47
N LYS A 80 0.90 -17.77 -4.19
CA LYS A 80 1.17 -16.83 -3.08
C LYS A 80 0.94 -15.35 -3.47
N GLY A 81 0.78 -15.05 -4.76
CA GLY A 81 0.63 -13.68 -5.24
C GLY A 81 -0.65 -12.99 -4.76
N TRP A 82 -1.75 -13.73 -4.60
CA TRP A 82 -3.01 -13.14 -4.14
C TRP A 82 -2.97 -12.72 -2.67
N VAL A 83 -2.32 -13.52 -1.80
CA VAL A 83 -2.21 -13.21 -0.36
C VAL A 83 -1.48 -11.89 -0.16
N THR A 84 -0.33 -11.74 -0.83
CA THR A 84 0.46 -10.51 -0.81
C THR A 84 -0.26 -9.34 -1.48
N SER A 85 -1.14 -9.63 -2.45
CA SER A 85 -1.95 -8.60 -3.12
C SER A 85 -3.01 -8.05 -2.18
N VAL A 86 -3.73 -8.92 -1.48
CA VAL A 86 -4.71 -8.50 -0.46
C VAL A 86 -4.03 -7.68 0.64
N ILE A 87 -2.84 -8.10 1.12
CA ILE A 87 -2.05 -7.33 2.09
C ILE A 87 -1.74 -5.93 1.54
N THR A 88 -1.28 -5.84 0.29
CA THR A 88 -0.95 -4.55 -0.36
C THR A 88 -2.14 -3.61 -0.37
N TRP A 89 -3.29 -4.08 -0.84
CA TRP A 89 -4.49 -3.26 -0.98
C TRP A 89 -5.05 -2.79 0.37
N ILE A 90 -5.08 -3.68 1.36
CA ILE A 90 -5.53 -3.31 2.71
C ILE A 90 -4.54 -2.30 3.33
N MET A 91 -3.23 -2.52 3.20
CA MET A 91 -2.24 -1.60 3.74
C MET A 91 -2.25 -0.23 3.07
N LEU A 92 -2.47 -0.17 1.75
CA LEU A 92 -2.64 1.09 1.03
C LEU A 92 -3.85 1.85 1.57
N THR A 93 -4.98 1.17 1.71
CA THR A 93 -6.23 1.71 2.26
C THR A 93 -6.03 2.25 3.68
N THR A 94 -5.47 1.44 4.58
CA THR A 94 -5.15 1.84 5.96
C THR A 94 -4.19 3.03 5.99
N THR A 95 -3.19 3.04 5.11
CA THR A 95 -2.22 4.13 5.02
C THR A 95 -2.87 5.44 4.61
N LEU A 96 -3.75 5.41 3.61
CA LEU A 96 -4.53 6.55 3.17
C LEU A 96 -5.41 7.08 4.31
N ILE A 97 -6.20 6.21 4.96
CA ILE A 97 -7.07 6.59 6.09
C ILE A 97 -6.27 7.32 7.19
N ILE A 98 -5.15 6.73 7.62
CA ILE A 98 -4.32 7.32 8.68
C ILE A 98 -3.76 8.69 8.25
N ASN A 99 -3.30 8.82 7.01
CA ASN A 99 -2.74 10.08 6.51
C ASN A 99 -3.83 11.15 6.36
N SER A 100 -5.03 10.80 5.88
CA SER A 100 -6.18 11.71 5.82
C SER A 100 -6.59 12.19 7.20
N TYR A 101 -6.65 11.27 8.17
CA TYR A 101 -7.01 11.61 9.54
C TYR A 101 -6.01 12.58 10.16
N ARG A 102 -4.70 12.36 9.95
CA ARG A 102 -3.64 13.29 10.39
C ARG A 102 -3.76 14.64 9.70
N LEU A 103 -4.03 14.66 8.39
CA LEU A 103 -4.21 15.89 7.64
C LEU A 103 -5.41 16.71 8.17
N ASN A 104 -6.50 16.04 8.55
CA ASN A 104 -7.68 16.68 9.16
C ASN A 104 -7.37 17.35 10.49
N GLN A 105 -6.57 16.69 11.32
CA GLN A 105 -6.16 17.28 12.59
C GLN A 105 -5.31 18.54 12.38
N SER A 106 -4.51 18.61 11.31
CA SER A 106 -3.68 19.78 11.01
C SER A 106 -4.40 20.89 10.24
N ASN A 107 -5.32 20.54 9.33
CA ASN A 107 -5.99 21.48 8.42
C ASN A 107 -7.45 21.04 8.17
N PRO A 108 -8.39 21.39 9.08
CA PRO A 108 -9.77 20.92 8.98
C PRO A 108 -10.55 21.50 7.77
N GLY A 109 -10.11 22.63 7.19
CA GLY A 109 -10.81 23.30 6.07
C GLY A 109 -10.48 22.78 4.66
N GLU A 110 -9.38 22.04 4.48
CA GLU A 110 -8.95 21.53 3.16
C GLU A 110 -9.47 20.11 2.86
N LEU A 111 -10.20 19.52 3.81
CA LEU A 111 -10.41 18.07 3.84
C LEU A 111 -11.55 17.55 2.97
N ASP A 112 -12.50 18.39 2.57
CA ASP A 112 -13.76 17.92 1.99
C ASP A 112 -13.53 17.14 0.69
N PHE A 113 -12.78 17.68 -0.27
CA PHE A 113 -12.51 16.98 -1.53
C PHE A 113 -11.56 15.79 -1.37
N ILE A 114 -10.50 15.95 -0.56
CA ILE A 114 -9.49 14.90 -0.35
C ILE A 114 -10.12 13.70 0.38
N SER A 115 -10.99 13.93 1.36
CA SER A 115 -11.67 12.88 2.09
C SER A 115 -12.70 12.14 1.26
N ILE A 116 -13.50 12.87 0.46
CA ILE A 116 -14.44 12.24 -0.47
C ILE A 116 -13.70 11.36 -1.47
N PHE A 117 -12.58 11.85 -2.02
CA PHE A 117 -11.74 11.08 -2.93
C PHE A 117 -11.18 9.80 -2.27
N ILE A 118 -10.69 9.91 -1.03
CA ILE A 118 -10.12 8.78 -0.30
C ILE A 118 -11.19 7.75 0.09
N LEU A 119 -12.37 8.20 0.55
CA LEU A 119 -13.52 7.32 0.76
C LEU A 119 -13.90 6.60 -0.54
N GLY A 120 -13.93 7.30 -1.68
CA GLY A 120 -14.16 6.70 -2.99
C GLY A 120 -13.16 5.59 -3.33
N ILE A 121 -11.86 5.83 -3.12
CA ILE A 121 -10.82 4.80 -3.33
C ILE A 121 -11.06 3.58 -2.41
N ILE A 122 -11.32 3.82 -1.12
CA ILE A 122 -11.56 2.76 -0.15
C ILE A 122 -12.73 1.89 -0.60
N THR A 123 -13.86 2.51 -0.98
CA THR A 123 -15.05 1.82 -1.44
C THR A 123 -14.77 0.98 -2.69
N VAL A 124 -14.07 1.52 -3.69
CA VAL A 124 -13.72 0.78 -4.91
C VAL A 124 -12.83 -0.42 -4.61
N VAL A 125 -11.81 -0.24 -3.76
CA VAL A 125 -10.89 -1.33 -3.36
C VAL A 125 -11.65 -2.43 -2.62
N PHE A 126 -12.52 -2.08 -1.66
CA PHE A 126 -13.31 -3.07 -0.93
C PHE A 126 -14.29 -3.82 -1.83
N ILE A 127 -15.00 -3.12 -2.74
CA ILE A 127 -15.89 -3.77 -3.71
C ILE A 127 -15.10 -4.74 -4.59
N ALA A 128 -13.93 -4.33 -5.09
CA ALA A 128 -13.08 -5.19 -5.91
C ALA A 128 -12.61 -6.44 -5.15
N ILE A 129 -12.21 -6.31 -3.88
CA ILE A 129 -11.85 -7.44 -3.03
C ILE A 129 -13.04 -8.37 -2.83
N VAL A 130 -14.21 -7.85 -2.46
CA VAL A 130 -15.43 -8.66 -2.23
C VAL A 130 -15.83 -9.41 -3.51
N PHE A 131 -15.78 -8.75 -4.66
CA PHE A 131 -16.08 -9.37 -5.95
C PHE A 131 -15.07 -10.47 -6.29
N ALA A 132 -13.78 -10.22 -6.10
CA ALA A 132 -12.73 -11.21 -6.33
C ALA A 132 -12.89 -12.43 -5.41
N LEU A 133 -13.19 -12.23 -4.13
CA LEU A 133 -13.35 -13.30 -3.15
C LEU A 133 -14.59 -14.16 -3.39
N ASN A 134 -15.66 -13.57 -3.92
CA ASN A 134 -16.88 -14.30 -4.27
C ASN A 134 -16.81 -15.02 -5.62
N ASN A 135 -15.82 -14.70 -6.45
CA ASN A 135 -15.66 -15.33 -7.75
C ASN A 135 -15.27 -16.82 -7.62
N ILE A 136 -15.98 -17.68 -8.35
CA ILE A 136 -15.76 -19.13 -8.36
C ILE A 136 -14.35 -19.48 -8.88
N GLU A 137 -13.83 -18.73 -9.86
CA GLU A 137 -12.50 -18.97 -10.43
C GLU A 137 -11.39 -18.67 -9.41
N PHE A 138 -11.56 -17.62 -8.60
CA PHE A 138 -10.66 -17.31 -7.49
C PHE A 138 -10.65 -18.43 -6.46
N LYS A 139 -11.84 -18.85 -5.98
CA LYS A 139 -11.97 -19.93 -4.99
C LYS A 139 -11.35 -21.24 -5.47
N ARG A 140 -11.55 -21.57 -6.76
CA ARG A 140 -11.01 -22.80 -7.36
C ARG A 140 -9.49 -22.77 -7.55
N LYS A 141 -8.94 -21.61 -7.92
CA LYS A 141 -7.50 -21.48 -8.19
C LYS A 141 -6.67 -21.34 -6.91
N TYR A 142 -7.15 -20.52 -5.98
CA TYR A 142 -6.36 -20.10 -4.83
C TYR A 142 -6.75 -20.79 -3.51
N SER A 143 -7.89 -21.49 -3.49
CA SER A 143 -8.38 -22.29 -2.37
C SER A 143 -8.11 -21.63 -1.00
N PRO A 144 -8.63 -20.41 -0.78
CA PRO A 144 -8.29 -19.60 0.39
C PRO A 144 -8.61 -20.36 1.68
N THR A 145 -7.61 -20.51 2.55
CA THR A 145 -7.73 -21.18 3.86
C THR A 145 -7.72 -20.17 5.00
N ILE A 146 -8.19 -20.57 6.18
CA ILE A 146 -8.13 -19.77 7.41
C ILE A 146 -6.69 -19.34 7.73
N LYS A 147 -5.70 -20.21 7.49
CA LYS A 147 -4.28 -19.89 7.72
C LYS A 147 -3.80 -18.70 6.87
N ASN A 148 -4.29 -18.60 5.63
CA ASN A 148 -3.96 -17.46 4.75
C ASN A 148 -4.52 -16.15 5.32
N TRP A 149 -5.76 -16.18 5.84
CA TRP A 149 -6.38 -15.01 6.46
C TRP A 149 -5.69 -14.57 7.74
N ILE A 150 -5.30 -15.52 8.60
CA ILE A 150 -4.51 -15.24 9.80
C ILE A 150 -3.18 -14.58 9.42
N PHE A 151 -2.50 -15.10 8.41
CA PHE A 151 -1.24 -14.52 7.93
C PHE A 151 -1.43 -13.09 7.39
N ILE A 152 -2.51 -12.84 6.63
CA ILE A 152 -2.87 -11.49 6.15
C ILE A 152 -3.07 -10.54 7.33
N ALA A 153 -3.88 -10.94 8.32
CA ALA A 153 -4.18 -10.12 9.49
C ALA A 153 -2.91 -9.77 10.29
N ILE A 154 -2.07 -10.76 10.60
CA ILE A 154 -0.80 -10.53 11.31
C ILE A 154 0.10 -9.58 10.51
N SER A 155 0.22 -9.79 9.19
CA SER A 155 1.04 -8.93 8.33
C SER A 155 0.55 -7.48 8.35
N ILE A 156 -0.76 -7.25 8.29
CA ILE A 156 -1.34 -5.91 8.37
C ILE A 156 -1.04 -5.27 9.73
N ILE A 157 -1.20 -5.99 10.83
CA ILE A 157 -0.92 -5.49 12.18
C ILE A 157 0.55 -5.08 12.31
N VAL A 158 1.49 -5.94 11.89
CA VAL A 158 2.93 -5.66 11.97
C VAL A 158 3.31 -4.46 11.10
N LEU A 159 2.83 -4.40 9.86
CA LEU A 159 3.14 -3.29 8.95
C LEU A 159 2.50 -1.97 9.41
N THR A 160 1.32 -2.04 10.02
CA THR A 160 0.67 -0.86 10.61
C THR A 160 1.46 -0.38 11.83
N ALA A 161 1.87 -1.27 12.73
CA ALA A 161 2.71 -0.93 13.87
C ALA A 161 4.03 -0.28 13.43
N LEU A 162 4.65 -0.78 12.36
CA LEU A 162 5.87 -0.20 11.80
C LEU A 162 5.69 1.25 11.32
N LYS A 163 4.49 1.64 10.87
CA LYS A 163 4.19 3.03 10.49
C LYS A 163 4.17 4.00 11.69
N PHE A 164 4.01 3.48 12.91
CA PHE A 164 3.94 4.27 14.14
C PHE A 164 5.23 4.24 14.98
N LEU A 165 6.24 3.47 14.57
CA LEU A 165 7.58 3.40 15.19
C LEU A 165 8.53 4.48 14.63
#